data_AF-A0A1S2HS71-F1
#
_entry.id   AF-A0A1S2HS71-F1
#
_cell.length_a   1.000
_cell.length_b   1.000
_cell.length_c   1.000
_cell.angle_alpha   90.00
_cell.angle_beta   90.00
_cell.angle_gamma   90.00
#
_symmetry.space_group_name_H-M   'P 1'
#
loop_
_entity.id
_entity.type
_entity.pdbx_description
1 polymer ?
#
loop_
_entity_poly.entity_id
_entity_poly.type
_entity_poly.pdbx_seq_one_letter_code
_entity_poly.pdbx_strand_id
1 'polypeptide(L)'
;MIPLTARSDHDSAVRYPREIAAAVTLPAAAAALVAPGDGPLRGSAATAVVTACGALATRMALVDFLAAPGAHDPRTLRAFDPFHDDTPPALSGIGPRPSRSRLRTAGDRCVEAWRTWHVQDGPADGTAGAAGALALAAWCAWALGSAARAETRARYALDLRDDDALAGLVLRSVLADSRPTWSPR
;
A
#
# COMPACT_ATOMS: atom_id res chain seq x y z
N MET A 1 37.08 -1.57 -14.02
CA MET A 1 36.46 -0.66 -13.03
C MET A 1 35.73 0.41 -13.83
N ILE A 2 34.42 0.28 -14.01
CA ILE A 2 33.62 1.20 -14.84
C ILE A 2 33.11 2.34 -13.93
N PRO A 3 33.21 3.62 -14.33
CA PRO A 3 32.79 4.75 -13.51
C PRO A 3 31.28 4.70 -13.23
N LEU A 4 30.91 5.00 -11.99
CA LEU A 4 29.55 4.94 -11.43
C LEU A 4 28.66 6.13 -11.83
N THR A 5 28.90 6.74 -13.00
CA THR A 5 28.23 8.00 -13.43
C THR A 5 27.28 7.82 -14.61
N ALA A 6 26.95 6.59 -15.00
CA ALA A 6 25.99 6.31 -16.07
C ALA A 6 24.85 5.41 -15.57
N ARG A 7 24.12 5.84 -14.54
CA ARG A 7 22.70 5.45 -14.45
C ARG A 7 22.01 6.21 -15.57
N SER A 8 21.64 5.50 -16.62
CA SER A 8 21.17 6.09 -17.88
C SER A 8 19.85 6.85 -17.68
N ASP A 9 19.66 7.91 -18.47
CA ASP A 9 18.41 8.69 -18.55
C ASP A 9 17.14 7.86 -18.76
N HIS A 10 17.30 6.59 -19.17
CA HIS A 10 16.21 5.64 -19.35
C HIS A 10 15.53 5.22 -18.04
N ASP A 11 16.28 5.07 -16.95
CA ASP A 11 15.72 4.75 -15.63
C ASP A 11 14.87 5.91 -15.08
N SER A 12 15.30 7.16 -15.30
CA SER A 12 14.50 8.35 -15.00
C SER A 12 13.28 8.47 -15.91
N ALA A 13 13.42 8.22 -17.22
CA ALA A 13 12.34 8.35 -18.19
C ALA A 13 11.18 7.37 -17.95
N VAL A 14 11.43 6.20 -17.35
CA VAL A 14 10.40 5.20 -17.01
C VAL A 14 9.87 5.35 -15.56
N ARG A 15 10.67 5.92 -14.64
CA ARG A 15 10.28 6.09 -13.23
C ARG A 15 9.22 7.17 -13.01
N TYR A 16 9.36 8.34 -13.61
CA TYR A 16 8.38 9.44 -13.44
C TYR A 16 6.97 9.08 -13.94
N PRO A 17 6.78 8.42 -15.10
CA PRO A 17 5.46 8.00 -15.54
C PRO A 17 4.72 7.10 -14.54
N ARG A 18 5.42 6.20 -13.86
CA ARG A 18 4.80 5.26 -12.89
C ARG A 18 4.42 5.96 -11.59
N GLU A 19 5.27 6.83 -11.06
CA GLU A 19 4.97 7.63 -9.86
C GLU A 19 3.82 8.61 -10.14
N ILE A 20 3.78 9.23 -11.33
CA ILE A 20 2.65 10.06 -11.77
C ILE A 20 1.38 9.22 -11.90
N ALA A 21 1.43 8.05 -12.55
CA ALA A 21 0.27 7.18 -12.70
C ALA A 21 -0.27 6.73 -11.33
N ALA A 22 0.61 6.39 -10.40
CA ALA A 22 0.25 6.05 -9.02
C ALA A 22 -0.44 7.23 -8.31
N ALA A 23 0.12 8.45 -8.42
CA ALA A 23 -0.45 9.64 -7.80
C ALA A 23 -1.81 10.02 -8.40
N VAL A 24 -1.97 9.95 -9.72
CA VAL A 24 -3.24 10.26 -10.42
C VAL A 24 -4.33 9.23 -10.10
N THR A 25 -3.96 7.96 -9.93
CA THR A 25 -4.92 6.88 -9.62
C THR A 25 -5.25 6.75 -8.13
N LEU A 26 -4.48 7.41 -7.26
CA LEU A 26 -4.62 7.34 -5.80
C LEU A 26 -6.04 7.60 -5.29
N PRO A 27 -6.78 8.65 -5.73
CA PRO A 27 -8.14 8.88 -5.28
C PRO A 27 -9.10 7.73 -5.64
N ALA A 28 -8.95 7.16 -6.84
CA ALA A 28 -9.77 6.05 -7.30
C ALA A 28 -9.45 4.76 -6.51
N ALA A 29 -8.17 4.51 -6.22
CA ALA A 29 -7.76 3.41 -5.34
C ALA A 29 -8.31 3.57 -3.93
N ALA A 30 -8.17 4.76 -3.33
CA ALA A 30 -8.70 5.05 -2.00
C ALA A 30 -10.22 4.83 -1.93
N ALA A 31 -10.97 5.29 -2.94
CA ALA A 31 -12.40 5.04 -3.05
C ALA A 31 -12.71 3.54 -3.17
N ALA A 32 -11.98 2.82 -4.01
CA ALA A 32 -12.13 1.39 -4.18
C ALA A 32 -11.86 0.60 -2.89
N LEU A 33 -10.91 1.03 -2.05
CA LEU A 33 -10.59 0.33 -0.80
C LEU A 33 -11.65 0.50 0.29
N VAL A 34 -12.45 1.57 0.25
CA VAL A 34 -13.43 1.89 1.30
C VAL A 34 -14.89 1.88 0.83
N ALA A 35 -15.15 1.68 -0.47
CA ALA A 35 -16.50 1.61 -1.00
C ALA A 35 -17.37 0.61 -0.22
N PRO A 36 -18.65 0.91 0.04
CA PRO A 36 -19.51 0.00 0.79
C PRO A 36 -19.79 -1.29 0.01
N GLY A 37 -20.03 -2.39 0.75
CA GLY A 37 -20.47 -3.67 0.21
C GLY A 37 -19.36 -4.74 0.09
N ASP A 38 -19.81 -5.99 0.06
CA ASP A 38 -18.97 -7.20 0.03
C ASP A 38 -18.81 -7.79 -1.38
N GLY A 39 -19.24 -7.06 -2.40
CA GLY A 39 -19.12 -7.47 -3.79
C GLY A 39 -17.65 -7.49 -4.25
N PRO A 40 -17.32 -8.33 -5.25
CA PRO A 40 -15.97 -8.42 -5.78
C PRO A 40 -15.50 -7.10 -6.38
N LEU A 41 -14.20 -6.85 -6.28
CA LEU A 41 -13.54 -5.69 -6.85
C LEU A 41 -13.62 -5.74 -8.37
N ARG A 42 -14.21 -4.71 -8.98
CA ARG A 42 -14.26 -4.56 -10.44
C ARG A 42 -12.83 -4.50 -11.00
N GLY A 43 -12.61 -5.01 -12.21
CA GLY A 43 -11.29 -5.02 -12.85
C GLY A 43 -10.60 -3.65 -12.88
N SER A 44 -11.33 -2.58 -13.23
CA SER A 44 -10.78 -1.21 -13.21
C SER A 44 -10.40 -0.71 -11.81
N ALA A 45 -11.15 -1.13 -10.78
CA ALA A 45 -10.83 -0.81 -9.39
C ALA A 45 -9.60 -1.60 -8.91
N ALA A 46 -9.45 -2.86 -9.31
CA ALA A 46 -8.25 -3.66 -9.09
C ALA A 46 -7.01 -3.01 -9.74
N THR A 47 -7.12 -2.59 -11.00
CA THR A 47 -6.06 -1.85 -11.70
C THR A 47 -5.70 -0.56 -11.00
N ALA A 48 -6.69 0.22 -10.54
CA ALA A 48 -6.43 1.45 -9.78
C ALA A 48 -5.67 1.17 -8.48
N VAL A 49 -6.07 0.14 -7.72
CA VAL A 49 -5.39 -0.26 -6.48
C VAL A 49 -3.94 -0.68 -6.75
N VAL A 50 -3.71 -1.56 -7.72
CA VAL A 50 -2.35 -2.00 -8.10
C VAL A 50 -1.50 -0.82 -8.56
N THR A 51 -2.03 0.03 -9.44
CA THR A 51 -1.31 1.21 -9.96
C THR A 51 -0.93 2.17 -8.84
N ALA A 52 -1.90 2.54 -7.99
CA ALA A 52 -1.65 3.42 -6.85
C ALA A 52 -0.65 2.82 -5.87
N CYS A 53 -0.66 1.50 -5.65
CA CYS A 53 0.29 0.85 -4.74
C CYS A 53 1.72 0.75 -5.30
N GLY A 54 1.95 1.10 -6.57
CA GLY A 54 3.27 1.01 -7.21
C GLY A 54 4.31 1.99 -6.66
N ALA A 55 3.87 3.09 -6.04
CA ALA A 55 4.75 4.07 -5.39
C ALA A 55 4.67 3.95 -3.85
N LEU A 56 5.76 4.26 -3.16
CA LEU A 56 5.76 4.28 -1.68
C LEU A 56 4.98 5.48 -1.14
N ALA A 57 5.13 6.65 -1.77
CA ALA A 57 4.46 7.90 -1.37
C ALA A 57 2.93 7.77 -1.33
N THR A 58 2.34 7.13 -2.33
CA THR A 58 0.90 6.86 -2.38
C THR A 58 0.46 5.85 -1.32
N ARG A 59 1.29 4.83 -1.01
CA ARG A 59 1.01 3.88 0.08
C ARG A 59 1.05 4.54 1.46
N MET A 60 1.97 5.48 1.68
CA MET A 60 2.01 6.27 2.92
C MET A 60 0.73 7.11 3.06
N ALA A 61 0.28 7.75 1.98
CA ALA A 61 -1.01 8.45 1.98
C ALA A 61 -2.21 7.52 2.22
N LEU A 62 -2.20 6.31 1.64
CA LEU A 62 -3.25 5.31 1.89
C LEU A 62 -3.25 4.81 3.34
N VAL A 63 -2.08 4.60 3.95
CA VAL A 63 -1.96 4.24 5.38
C VAL A 63 -2.60 5.30 6.25
N ASP A 64 -2.26 6.57 6.03
CA ASP A 64 -2.82 7.69 6.79
C ASP A 64 -4.35 7.80 6.58
N PHE A 65 -4.78 7.76 5.32
CA PHE A 65 -6.19 7.78 4.94
C PHE A 65 -7.00 6.66 5.62
N LEU A 66 -6.49 5.43 5.61
CA LEU A 66 -7.15 4.26 6.20
C LEU A 66 -7.12 4.27 7.73
N ALA A 67 -6.07 4.86 8.32
CA ALA A 67 -5.93 4.99 9.77
C ALA A 67 -6.82 6.11 10.34
N ALA A 68 -7.09 7.14 9.55
CA ALA A 68 -7.86 8.30 9.98
C ALA A 68 -9.26 7.92 10.50
N PRO A 69 -9.69 8.48 11.65
CA PRO A 69 -10.98 8.17 12.26
C PRO A 69 -12.11 8.78 11.43
N GLY A 70 -13.02 7.94 10.95
CA GLY A 70 -14.18 8.38 10.17
C GLY A 70 -14.01 8.22 8.66
N ALA A 71 -14.95 8.80 7.91
CA ALA A 71 -15.00 8.73 6.46
C ALA A 71 -14.43 10.03 5.86
N HIS A 72 -13.20 9.98 5.38
CA HIS A 72 -12.60 11.06 4.59
C HIS A 72 -12.96 10.89 3.11
N ASP A 73 -13.16 11.99 2.40
CA ASP A 73 -13.44 11.95 0.95
C ASP A 73 -12.19 11.47 0.19
N PRO A 74 -12.23 10.29 -0.47
CA PRO A 74 -11.10 9.77 -1.22
C PRO A 74 -10.61 10.71 -2.33
N ARG A 75 -11.49 11.58 -2.86
CA ARG A 75 -11.16 12.53 -3.94
C ARG A 75 -10.15 13.60 -3.54
N THR A 76 -9.99 13.83 -2.25
CA THR A 76 -9.09 14.83 -1.69
C THR A 76 -7.68 14.29 -1.44
N LEU A 77 -7.48 12.98 -1.60
CA LEU A 77 -6.22 12.34 -1.25
C LEU A 77 -5.11 12.70 -2.25
N ARG A 78 -3.97 13.14 -1.73
CA ARG A 78 -2.73 13.40 -2.47
C ARG A 78 -1.65 12.41 -2.05
N ALA A 79 -0.67 12.19 -2.92
CA ALA A 79 0.50 11.38 -2.57
C ALA A 79 1.28 12.08 -1.45
N PHE A 80 1.92 11.28 -0.58
CA PHE A 80 2.81 11.78 0.48
C PHE A 80 3.99 12.54 -0.12
N ASP A 81 4.25 13.74 0.39
CA ASP A 81 5.41 14.55 0.03
C ASP A 81 6.51 14.41 1.10
N PRO A 82 7.63 13.72 0.82
CA PRO A 82 8.68 13.48 1.81
C PRO A 82 9.41 14.75 2.29
N PHE A 83 9.22 15.89 1.61
CA PHE A 83 9.84 17.15 1.99
C PHE A 83 8.94 18.01 2.88
N HIS A 84 7.63 17.77 2.87
CA HIS A 84 6.64 18.65 3.49
C HIS A 84 5.66 17.93 4.44
N ASP A 85 5.40 16.64 4.23
CA ASP A 85 4.47 15.88 5.05
C ASP A 85 5.22 15.11 6.15
N ASP A 86 4.65 15.06 7.35
CA ASP A 86 5.16 14.23 8.44
C ASP A 86 4.94 12.74 8.16
N THR A 87 5.91 11.90 8.52
CA THR A 87 5.76 10.44 8.38
C THR A 87 4.54 9.95 9.16
N PRO A 88 3.58 9.22 8.53
CA PRO A 88 2.34 8.83 9.19
C PRO A 88 2.58 8.01 10.47
N PRO A 89 2.13 8.45 11.66
CA PRO A 89 2.33 7.72 12.91
C PRO A 89 1.65 6.34 12.88
N ALA A 90 0.63 6.18 12.04
CA ALA A 90 -0.07 4.93 11.79
C ALA A 90 0.82 3.81 11.23
N LEU A 91 1.97 4.13 10.60
CA LEU A 91 2.98 3.13 10.21
C LEU A 91 3.54 2.39 11.42
N SER A 92 3.60 3.06 12.57
CA SER A 92 4.04 2.52 13.86
C SER A 92 2.88 2.16 14.80
N GLY A 93 1.63 2.24 14.31
CA GLY A 93 0.46 1.83 15.08
C GLY A 93 0.10 2.82 16.18
N ILE A 94 0.45 4.09 15.97
CA ILE A 94 0.20 5.22 16.87
C ILE A 94 -0.87 6.11 16.25
N GLY A 95 -1.64 6.80 17.09
CA GLY A 95 -2.72 7.69 16.68
C GLY A 95 -4.10 7.19 17.11
N PRO A 96 -5.17 7.87 16.67
CA PRO A 96 -6.54 7.45 16.99
C PRO A 96 -6.83 6.05 16.47
N ARG A 97 -7.75 5.34 17.14
CA ARG A 97 -8.08 3.97 16.76
C ARG A 97 -8.82 3.93 15.43
N PRO A 98 -8.29 3.21 14.41
CA PRO A 98 -8.91 3.13 13.11
C PRO A 98 -10.16 2.24 13.12
N SER A 99 -11.03 2.44 12.12
CA SER A 99 -12.20 1.58 11.93
C SER A 99 -11.78 0.17 11.51
N ARG A 100 -12.07 -0.82 12.36
CA ARG A 100 -11.70 -2.22 12.12
C ARG A 100 -12.38 -2.80 10.87
N SER A 101 -13.63 -2.45 10.59
CA SER A 101 -14.32 -2.89 9.39
C SER A 101 -13.66 -2.32 8.14
N ARG A 102 -13.33 -1.02 8.16
CA ARG A 102 -12.65 -0.32 7.07
C ARG A 102 -11.29 -0.96 6.74
N LEU A 103 -10.48 -1.25 7.76
CA LEU A 103 -9.19 -1.92 7.57
C LEU A 103 -9.33 -3.35 7.04
N ARG A 104 -10.37 -4.07 7.48
CA ARG A 104 -10.64 -5.42 6.97
C ARG A 104 -10.99 -5.38 5.49
N THR A 105 -11.96 -4.54 5.11
CA THR A 105 -12.38 -4.37 3.71
C THR A 105 -11.21 -3.93 2.83
N ALA A 106 -10.44 -2.93 3.27
CA ALA A 106 -9.27 -2.47 2.52
C ALA A 106 -8.23 -3.58 2.34
N GLY A 107 -7.90 -4.30 3.42
CA GLY A 107 -6.95 -5.40 3.36
C GLY A 107 -7.38 -6.54 2.45
N ASP A 108 -8.66 -6.90 2.45
CA ASP A 108 -9.19 -7.97 1.59
C ASP A 108 -9.25 -7.53 0.12
N ARG A 109 -9.60 -6.27 -0.16
CA ARG A 109 -9.58 -5.71 -1.52
C ARG A 109 -8.18 -5.55 -2.10
N CYS A 110 -7.18 -5.24 -1.27
CA CYS A 110 -5.79 -5.27 -1.70
C CYS A 110 -5.35 -6.67 -2.15
N VAL A 111 -5.74 -7.71 -1.40
CA VAL A 111 -5.47 -9.11 -1.80
C VAL A 111 -6.22 -9.46 -3.08
N GLU A 112 -7.47 -9.04 -3.24
CA GLU A 112 -8.24 -9.26 -4.46
C GLU A 112 -7.65 -8.56 -5.69
N ALA A 113 -7.14 -7.33 -5.51
CA ALA A 113 -6.45 -6.61 -6.57
C ALA A 113 -5.18 -7.35 -7.02
N TRP A 114 -4.38 -7.87 -6.07
CA TRP A 114 -3.24 -8.72 -6.36
C TRP A 114 -3.66 -10.01 -7.10
N ARG A 115 -4.72 -10.70 -6.66
CA ARG A 115 -5.22 -11.91 -7.33
C ARG A 115 -5.64 -11.63 -8.77
N THR A 116 -6.38 -10.54 -8.99
CA THR A 116 -6.81 -10.12 -10.33
C THR A 116 -5.61 -9.89 -11.25
N TRP A 117 -4.57 -9.20 -10.77
CA TRP A 117 -3.32 -9.01 -11.51
C TRP A 117 -2.62 -10.34 -11.79
N HIS A 118 -2.55 -11.24 -10.80
CA HIS A 118 -1.85 -12.52 -10.92
C HIS A 118 -2.53 -13.46 -11.93
N VAL A 119 -3.87 -13.49 -11.98
CA VAL A 119 -4.66 -14.30 -12.93
C VAL A 119 -4.49 -13.80 -14.38
N GLN A 120 -4.12 -12.53 -14.58
CA GLN A 120 -3.85 -11.95 -15.89
C GLN A 120 -2.39 -12.16 -16.34
N ASP A 121 -1.74 -13.21 -15.85
CA ASP A 121 -0.31 -13.51 -16.04
C ASP A 121 0.64 -12.38 -15.61
N GLY A 122 0.19 -11.53 -14.69
CA GLY A 122 1.01 -10.55 -13.98
C GLY A 122 1.92 -9.71 -14.87
N PRO A 123 1.39 -8.74 -15.64
CA PRO A 123 2.21 -7.89 -16.49
C PRO A 123 3.39 -7.30 -15.71
N ALA A 124 4.61 -7.43 -16.25
CA ALA A 124 5.85 -7.09 -15.54
C ALA A 124 5.88 -5.62 -15.05
N ASP A 125 5.21 -4.72 -15.75
CA ASP A 125 5.06 -3.31 -15.36
C ASP A 125 4.24 -3.11 -14.07
N GLY A 126 3.48 -4.11 -13.63
CA GLY A 126 2.61 -4.07 -12.46
C GLY A 126 3.18 -4.73 -11.20
N THR A 127 4.34 -5.41 -11.26
CA THR A 127 4.90 -6.19 -10.14
C THR A 127 5.09 -5.35 -8.88
N ALA A 128 5.63 -4.13 -9.01
CA ALA A 128 5.81 -3.22 -7.88
C ALA A 128 4.46 -2.82 -7.24
N GLY A 129 3.43 -2.62 -8.06
CA GLY A 129 2.08 -2.32 -7.60
C GLY A 129 1.41 -3.51 -6.90
N ALA A 130 1.60 -4.71 -7.43
CA ALA A 130 1.08 -5.95 -6.88
C ALA A 130 1.74 -6.28 -5.52
N ALA A 131 3.06 -6.13 -5.43
CA ALA A 131 3.80 -6.21 -4.17
C ALA A 131 3.34 -5.13 -3.17
N GLY A 132 3.18 -3.89 -3.63
CA GLY A 132 2.69 -2.78 -2.80
C GLY A 132 1.27 -3.01 -2.28
N ALA A 133 0.38 -3.62 -3.07
CA ALA A 133 -0.97 -3.96 -2.64
C ALA A 133 -0.95 -5.04 -1.55
N LEU A 134 -0.13 -6.09 -1.70
CA LEU A 134 0.09 -7.09 -0.66
C LEU A 134 0.72 -6.50 0.60
N ALA A 135 1.67 -5.57 0.46
CA ALA A 135 2.28 -4.86 1.58
C ALA A 135 1.25 -4.03 2.36
N LEU A 136 0.35 -3.32 1.67
CA LEU A 136 -0.75 -2.59 2.30
C LEU A 136 -1.75 -3.55 2.96
N ALA A 137 -2.06 -4.69 2.33
CA ALA A 137 -2.89 -5.74 2.94
C ALA A 137 -2.25 -6.35 4.20
N ALA A 138 -0.92 -6.47 4.22
CA ALA A 138 -0.14 -6.91 5.36
C ALA A 138 -0.23 -5.88 6.50
N TRP A 139 -0.05 -4.60 6.19
CA TRP A 139 -0.22 -3.52 7.15
C TRP A 139 -1.64 -3.50 7.75
N CYS A 140 -2.69 -3.63 6.93
CA CYS A 140 -4.07 -3.73 7.42
C CYS A 140 -4.27 -4.92 8.37
N ALA A 141 -3.68 -6.08 8.07
CA ALA A 141 -3.74 -7.26 8.94
C ALA A 141 -3.00 -7.04 10.27
N TRP A 142 -1.82 -6.42 10.22
CA TRP A 142 -1.03 -6.07 11.40
C TRP A 142 -1.77 -5.05 12.28
N ALA A 143 -2.32 -4.00 11.66
CA ALA A 143 -3.12 -2.96 12.31
C ALA A 143 -4.37 -3.53 13.03
N LEU A 144 -4.93 -4.62 12.51
CA LEU A 144 -6.05 -5.35 13.11
C LEU A 144 -5.64 -6.31 14.24
N GLY A 145 -4.34 -6.55 14.43
CA GLY A 145 -3.76 -7.47 15.41
C GLY A 145 -3.57 -8.91 14.90
N SER A 146 -3.63 -9.14 13.59
CA SER A 146 -3.47 -10.48 13.00
C SER A 146 -2.03 -10.69 12.50
N ALA A 147 -1.14 -11.09 13.42
CA ALA A 147 0.27 -11.33 13.12
C ALA A 147 0.48 -12.35 11.98
N ALA A 148 -0.17 -13.50 12.05
CA ALA A 148 -0.04 -14.55 11.02
C ALA A 148 -0.44 -14.06 9.61
N ARG A 149 -1.58 -13.35 9.48
CA ARG A 149 -2.01 -12.80 8.18
C ARG A 149 -1.07 -11.71 7.69
N ALA A 150 -0.59 -10.86 8.59
CA ALA A 150 0.37 -9.81 8.24
C ALA A 150 1.67 -10.40 7.73
N GLU A 151 2.22 -11.39 8.44
CA GLU A 151 3.44 -12.08 8.06
C GLU A 151 3.32 -12.76 6.70
N THR A 152 2.28 -13.57 6.49
CA THR A 152 2.06 -14.26 5.20
C THR A 152 1.99 -13.25 4.05
N ARG A 153 1.20 -12.18 4.19
CA ARG A 153 1.04 -11.17 3.14
C ARG A 153 2.34 -10.38 2.89
N ALA A 154 3.09 -10.07 3.94
CA ALA A 154 4.37 -9.37 3.83
C ALA A 154 5.43 -10.24 3.13
N ARG A 155 5.50 -11.54 3.45
CA ARG A 155 6.40 -12.48 2.77
C ARG A 155 6.07 -12.60 1.29
N TYR A 156 4.79 -12.76 0.93
CA TYR A 156 4.39 -12.77 -0.49
C TYR A 156 4.71 -11.46 -1.22
N ALA A 157 4.59 -10.31 -0.56
CA ALA A 157 5.02 -9.05 -1.15
C ALA A 157 6.54 -9.02 -1.42
N LEU A 158 7.34 -9.53 -0.48
CA LEU A 158 8.80 -9.62 -0.60
C LEU A 158 9.26 -10.67 -1.62
N ASP A 159 8.48 -11.74 -1.82
CA ASP A 159 8.74 -12.73 -2.88
C ASP A 159 8.54 -12.11 -4.28
N LEU A 160 7.64 -11.13 -4.42
CA LEU A 160 7.46 -10.36 -5.66
C LEU A 160 8.48 -9.24 -5.82
N ARG A 161 8.85 -8.59 -4.71
CA ARG A 161 9.77 -7.45 -4.66
C ARG A 161 10.50 -7.42 -3.33
N ASP A 162 11.73 -7.92 -3.33
CA ASP A 162 12.57 -8.14 -2.15
C ASP A 162 12.94 -6.86 -1.37
N ASP A 163 12.93 -5.71 -2.04
CA ASP A 163 13.22 -4.40 -1.48
C ASP A 163 11.97 -3.58 -1.09
N ASP A 164 10.77 -4.18 -1.05
CA ASP A 164 9.55 -3.43 -0.71
C ASP A 164 9.58 -2.92 0.75
N ALA A 165 9.71 -1.60 0.89
CA ALA A 165 9.90 -0.94 2.18
C ALA A 165 8.74 -1.15 3.16
N LEU A 166 7.48 -1.13 2.70
CA LEU A 166 6.32 -1.31 3.56
C LEU A 166 6.19 -2.77 4.00
N ALA A 167 6.38 -3.73 3.09
CA ALA A 167 6.37 -5.15 3.42
C ALA A 167 7.47 -5.49 4.44
N GLY A 168 8.69 -4.99 4.21
CA GLY A 168 9.81 -5.15 5.13
C GLY A 168 9.55 -4.54 6.50
N LEU A 169 8.93 -3.35 6.56
CA LEU A 169 8.51 -2.74 7.82
C LEU A 169 7.52 -3.63 8.58
N VAL A 170 6.44 -4.07 7.92
CA VAL A 170 5.40 -4.90 8.55
C VAL A 170 5.99 -6.22 9.04
N LEU A 171 6.83 -6.89 8.23
CA LEU A 171 7.47 -8.14 8.61
C LEU A 171 8.35 -7.96 9.86
N ARG A 172 9.18 -6.91 9.90
CA ARG A 172 10.01 -6.61 11.07
C ARG A 172 9.16 -6.33 12.31
N SER A 173 8.07 -5.57 12.17
CA SER A 173 7.14 -5.32 13.27
C SER A 173 6.53 -6.61 13.83
N VAL A 174 6.11 -7.54 12.95
CA VAL A 174 5.58 -8.85 13.38
C VAL A 174 6.65 -9.69 14.07
N LEU A 175 7.84 -9.80 13.49
CA LEU A 175 8.94 -10.58 14.06
C LEU A 175 9.42 -10.04 15.41
N ALA A 176 9.27 -8.73 15.64
CA ALA A 176 9.56 -8.08 16.92
C ALA A 176 8.39 -8.12 17.93
N ASP A 177 7.29 -8.85 17.64
CA ASP A 177 6.01 -8.82 18.39
C ASP A 177 5.52 -7.39 18.70
N SER A 178 5.84 -6.45 17.80
CA SER A 178 5.42 -5.05 17.93
C SER A 178 3.96 -4.94 17.49
N ARG A 179 3.09 -4.59 18.44
CA ARG A 179 1.65 -4.46 18.21
C ARG A 179 1.23 -3.00 18.14
N PRO A 180 0.22 -2.67 17.32
CA PRO A 180 -0.29 -1.31 17.29
C PRO A 180 -0.96 -0.97 18.63
N THR A 181 -0.63 0.20 19.17
CA THR A 181 -1.16 0.68 20.46
C THR A 181 -2.39 1.54 20.28
N TRP A 182 -2.52 2.24 19.14
CA TRP A 182 -3.61 3.16 18.82
C TRP A 182 -3.93 4.13 19.95
N SER A 183 -2.88 4.71 20.53
CA SER A 183 -2.98 5.78 21.52
C SER A 183 -2.66 7.12 20.86
N PRO A 184 -3.51 8.16 21.04
CA PRO A 184 -3.13 9.51 20.67
C PRO A 184 -1.92 9.93 21.53
N ARG A 185 -0.85 10.40 20.89
CA ARG A 185 0.28 11.02 21.57
C ARG A 185 -0.09 12.42 22.06
#